data_AF-A0A9E4LXP1-F1
#
_entry.id   AF-A0A9E4LXP1-F1
#
_cell.length_a   1.000
_cell.length_b   1.000
_cell.length_c   1.000
_cell.angle_alpha   90.00
_cell.angle_beta   90.00
_cell.angle_gamma   90.00
#
_symmetry.space_group_name_H-M   'P 1'
#
loop_
_entity.id
_entity.type
_entity.pdbx_description
1 polymer ?
#
loop_
_entity_poly.entity_id
_entity_poly.type
_entity_poly.pdbx_seq_one_letter_code
_entity_poly.pdbx_strand_id
1 'polypeptide(L)'
;MIAEQLVDKFGKSPPSALADFEEEFNAFIAQLRIPFNHRRVTRATNLLERLFAEVRRCLEIIPNAWVERPVRKLTFGAMMLASKLCKSTKADGFETHERKIGKLMSAEIHACAA
;
A
#
# COMPACT_ATOMS: atom_id res chain seq x y z
N MET A 1 -13.36 5.56 -17.95
CA MET A 1 -12.88 4.45 -18.82
C MET A 1 -12.37 3.24 -18.03
N ILE A 2 -11.31 3.29 -17.21
CA ILE A 2 -10.83 2.08 -16.49
C ILE A 2 -11.76 1.64 -15.34
N ALA A 3 -12.25 2.58 -14.53
CA ALA A 3 -13.19 2.27 -13.43
C ALA A 3 -14.48 1.63 -13.96
N GLU A 4 -15.06 2.22 -15.00
CA GLU A 4 -16.28 1.75 -15.67
C GLU A 4 -16.14 0.32 -16.24
N GLN A 5 -14.97 0.00 -16.84
CA GLN A 5 -14.66 -1.35 -17.31
C GLN A 5 -14.51 -2.38 -16.16
N LEU A 6 -14.13 -1.93 -14.96
CA LEU A 6 -14.04 -2.79 -13.79
C LEU A 6 -15.44 -3.11 -13.27
N VAL A 7 -16.30 -2.10 -13.17
CA VAL A 7 -17.70 -2.23 -12.73
C VAL A 7 -18.50 -3.13 -13.67
N ASP A 8 -18.32 -2.99 -14.98
CA ASP A 8 -18.99 -3.84 -15.97
C ASP A 8 -18.56 -5.32 -15.87
N LYS A 9 -17.28 -5.57 -15.57
CA LYS A 9 -16.74 -6.94 -15.43
C LYS A 9 -17.06 -7.60 -14.09
N PHE A 10 -17.10 -6.84 -13.00
CA PHE A 10 -17.21 -7.38 -11.64
C PHE A 10 -18.54 -7.04 -10.94
N GLY A 11 -19.45 -6.33 -11.60
CA GLY A 11 -20.71 -5.79 -11.05
C GLY A 11 -21.68 -6.79 -10.42
N LYS A 12 -21.38 -8.09 -10.44
CA LYS A 12 -22.19 -9.15 -9.82
C LYS A 12 -21.61 -9.71 -8.51
N SER A 13 -20.41 -9.35 -8.08
CA SER A 13 -19.84 -9.89 -6.83
C SER A 13 -18.61 -9.11 -6.32
N PRO A 14 -18.47 -8.87 -5.01
CA PRO A 14 -19.46 -8.44 -4.02
C PRO A 14 -19.71 -6.93 -4.11
N PRO A 15 -20.95 -6.45 -3.84
CA PRO A 15 -21.31 -5.04 -4.01
C PRO A 15 -20.54 -4.10 -3.07
N SER A 16 -20.14 -4.56 -1.89
CA SER A 16 -19.38 -3.74 -0.93
C SER A 16 -17.98 -3.38 -1.44
N ALA A 17 -17.27 -4.33 -2.06
CA ALA A 17 -15.92 -4.07 -2.56
C ALA A 17 -15.91 -3.10 -3.75
N LEU A 18 -16.98 -3.10 -4.55
CA LEU A 18 -17.15 -2.13 -5.64
C LEU A 18 -17.50 -0.74 -5.11
N ALA A 19 -18.36 -0.66 -4.08
CA ALA A 19 -18.66 0.60 -3.41
C ALA A 19 -17.40 1.22 -2.78
N ASP A 20 -16.62 0.44 -2.03
CA ASP A 20 -15.35 0.90 -1.44
C ASP A 20 -14.35 1.34 -2.53
N PHE A 21 -14.34 0.65 -3.67
CA PHE A 21 -13.46 1.00 -4.79
C PHE A 21 -13.84 2.31 -5.47
N GLU A 22 -15.13 2.56 -5.68
CA GLU A 22 -15.63 3.80 -6.28
C GLU A 22 -15.38 5.01 -5.37
N GLU A 23 -15.60 4.85 -4.06
CA GLU A 23 -15.35 5.90 -3.06
C GLU A 23 -13.85 6.23 -2.94
N GLU A 24 -12.97 5.22 -2.91
CA GLU A 24 -11.52 5.37 -2.67
C GLU A 24 -10.67 5.29 -3.96
N PHE A 25 -11.26 5.48 -5.14
CA PHE A 25 -10.58 5.33 -6.43
C PHE A 25 -9.28 6.16 -6.54
N ASN A 26 -9.28 7.36 -5.96
CA ASN A 26 -8.11 8.25 -5.93
C ASN A 26 -6.93 7.65 -5.15
N ALA A 27 -7.19 6.91 -4.06
CA ALA A 27 -6.17 6.22 -3.30
C ALA A 27 -5.55 5.07 -4.12
N PHE A 28 -6.37 4.32 -4.87
CA PHE A 28 -5.88 3.26 -5.76
C PHE A 28 -5.00 3.80 -6.91
N ILE A 29 -5.33 4.97 -7.47
CA ILE A 29 -4.52 5.63 -8.50
C ILE A 29 -3.20 6.16 -7.94
N ALA A 30 -3.15 6.55 -6.66
CA ALA A 30 -1.93 7.11 -6.06
C ALA A 30 -0.73 6.14 -6.17
N GLN A 31 -0.96 4.84 -6.26
CA GLN A 31 0.07 3.83 -6.52
C GLN A 31 0.83 4.05 -7.83
N LEU A 32 0.22 4.71 -8.83
CA LEU A 32 0.87 5.05 -10.10
C LEU A 32 1.83 6.24 -9.97
N ARG A 33 1.74 7.03 -8.89
CA ARG A 33 2.70 8.11 -8.61
C ARG A 33 4.06 7.57 -8.15
N ILE A 34 4.11 6.30 -7.76
CA ILE A 34 5.34 5.62 -7.37
C ILE A 34 6.18 5.30 -8.62
N PRO A 35 7.51 5.52 -8.58
CA PRO A 35 8.43 5.15 -9.67
C PRO A 35 8.26 3.71 -10.12
N PHE A 36 8.42 3.45 -11.42
CA PHE A 36 8.09 2.16 -12.02
C PHE A 36 8.82 0.99 -11.35
N ASN A 37 10.11 1.19 -11.04
CA ASN A 37 10.96 0.19 -10.40
C ASN A 37 10.45 -0.24 -9.01
N HIS A 38 9.82 0.67 -8.26
CA HIS A 38 9.26 0.38 -6.94
C HIS A 38 7.87 -0.26 -7.00
N ARG A 39 7.12 -0.06 -8.10
CA ARG A 39 5.73 -0.55 -8.19
C ARG A 39 5.62 -2.05 -7.97
N ARG A 40 6.59 -2.85 -8.45
CA ARG A 40 6.60 -4.31 -8.25
C ARG A 40 6.71 -4.67 -6.77
N VAL A 41 7.58 -4.00 -6.02
CA VAL A 41 7.80 -4.28 -4.60
C VAL A 41 6.63 -3.75 -3.77
N THR A 42 6.09 -2.58 -4.09
CA THR A 42 4.94 -2.02 -3.38
C THR A 42 3.65 -2.81 -3.63
N ARG A 43 3.44 -3.34 -4.84
CA ARG A 43 2.28 -4.19 -5.15
C ARG A 43 2.38 -5.59 -4.54
N ALA A 44 3.60 -6.07 -4.30
CA ALA A 44 3.81 -7.39 -3.70
C ALA A 44 3.55 -7.32 -2.19
N THR A 45 2.34 -7.71 -1.79
CA THR A 45 1.97 -7.83 -0.37
C THR A 45 2.55 -9.08 0.30
N ASN A 46 3.11 -10.03 -0.46
CA ASN A 46 3.65 -11.30 0.03
C ASN A 46 4.48 -11.20 1.32
N LEU A 47 5.27 -10.14 1.48
CA LEU A 47 6.10 -9.99 2.66
C LEU A 47 5.43 -9.20 3.80
N LEU A 48 4.55 -8.25 3.49
CA LEU A 48 3.72 -7.59 4.50
C LEU A 48 2.72 -8.59 5.11
N GLU A 49 2.11 -9.43 4.28
CA GLU A 49 1.22 -10.51 4.71
C GLU A 49 1.94 -11.54 5.57
N ARG A 50 3.16 -11.95 5.20
CA ARG A 50 4.00 -12.81 6.04
C ARG A 50 4.28 -12.19 7.40
N LEU A 51 4.54 -10.89 7.44
CA LEU A 51 4.77 -10.18 8.69
C LEU A 51 3.50 -10.13 9.56
N PHE A 52 2.35 -9.83 8.97
CA PHE A 52 1.08 -9.83 9.71
C PHE A 52 0.69 -11.22 10.20
N ALA A 53 0.97 -12.27 9.42
CA ALA A 53 0.76 -13.65 9.85
C ALA A 53 1.62 -14.00 11.08
N GLU A 54 2.89 -13.59 11.10
CA GLU A 54 3.77 -13.82 12.25
C GLU A 54 3.30 -13.05 13.48
N VAL A 55 2.91 -11.78 13.33
CA VAL A 55 2.34 -10.96 14.42
C VAL A 55 1.08 -11.61 14.99
N ARG A 56 0.19 -12.11 14.13
CA ARG A 56 -1.05 -12.79 14.55
C ARG A 56 -0.75 -14.07 15.32
N ARG A 57 0.22 -14.88 14.85
CA ARG A 57 0.69 -16.08 15.55
C ARG A 57 1.28 -15.75 16.92
N CYS A 58 2.04 -14.65 17.04
CA CYS A 58 2.55 -14.19 18.32
C CYS A 58 1.43 -13.78 19.28
N LEU A 59 0.38 -13.10 18.78
CA LEU A 59 -0.77 -12.71 19.59
C LEU A 59 -1.56 -13.91 20.12
N GLU A 60 -1.67 -14.98 19.33
CA GLU A 60 -2.33 -16.22 19.76
C GLU A 60 -1.58 -16.93 20.89
N ILE A 61 -0.25 -16.83 20.93
CA ILE A 61 0.60 -17.47 21.95
C ILE A 61 0.67 -16.64 23.24
N ILE A 62 0.57 -15.31 23.17
CA ILE A 62 0.77 -14.42 24.32
C ILE A 62 -0.53 -14.38 25.16
N PRO A 63 -0.56 -15.01 26.35
CA PRO A 63 -1.80 -15.21 27.11
C PRO A 63 -2.44 -13.91 27.62
N ASN A 64 -1.66 -12.83 27.74
CA ASN A 64 -2.09 -11.52 28.27
C ASN A 64 -1.74 -10.37 27.30
N ALA A 65 -1.97 -10.54 26.00
CA ALA A 65 -1.77 -9.48 25.00
C ALA A 65 -2.67 -8.23 25.17
N TRP A 66 -3.39 -8.12 26.28
CA TRP A 66 -4.34 -7.07 26.62
C TRP A 66 -3.68 -5.87 27.32
N VAL A 67 -2.45 -6.04 27.81
CA VAL A 67 -1.64 -4.94 28.35
C VAL A 67 -0.91 -4.26 27.18
N GLU A 68 -0.90 -2.92 27.17
CA GLU A 68 -0.34 -2.14 26.07
C GLU A 68 1.16 -2.40 25.81
N ARG A 69 1.93 -2.76 26.85
CA ARG A 69 3.39 -2.94 26.79
C ARG A 69 3.85 -4.08 25.85
N PRO A 70 3.37 -5.34 25.96
CA PRO A 70 3.74 -6.42 25.05
C PRO A 70 3.33 -6.15 23.60
N VAL A 71 2.13 -5.59 23.39
CA VAL A 71 1.64 -5.24 22.04
C VAL A 71 2.54 -4.18 21.41
N ARG A 72 2.91 -3.12 22.14
CA ARG A 72 3.81 -2.08 21.63
C ARG A 72 5.17 -2.63 21.21
N LYS A 73 5.73 -3.57 21.98
CA LYS A 73 7.00 -4.25 21.63
C LYS A 73 6.85 -5.10 20.37
N LEU A 74 5.73 -5.81 20.23
CA LEU A 74 5.44 -6.63 19.05
C LEU A 74 5.27 -5.76 17.79
N THR A 75 4.48 -4.68 17.88
CA THR A 75 4.30 -3.73 16.77
C THR A 75 5.61 -3.07 16.35
N PHE A 76 6.44 -2.68 17.33
CA PHE A 76 7.77 -2.13 17.04
C PHE A 76 8.68 -3.13 16.34
N GLY A 77 8.73 -4.38 16.82
CA GLY A 77 9.48 -5.46 16.19
C GLY A 77 9.03 -5.73 14.74
N ALA A 78 7.70 -5.74 14.52
CA ALA A 78 7.14 -5.88 13.19
C ALA A 78 7.55 -4.73 12.27
N MET A 79 7.46 -3.48 12.75
CA MET A 79 7.86 -2.30 11.98
C MET A 79 9.36 -2.32 11.61
N MET A 80 10.23 -2.80 12.51
CA MET A 80 11.65 -2.96 12.22
C MET A 80 11.93 -4.03 11.16
N LEU A 81 11.17 -5.14 11.14
CA LEU A 81 11.26 -6.16 10.10
C LEU A 81 10.75 -5.62 8.75
N ALA A 82 9.64 -4.88 8.74
CA ALA A 82 9.14 -4.18 7.55
C ALA A 82 10.17 -3.16 7.01
N SER A 83 10.83 -2.41 7.89
CA SER A 83 11.87 -1.46 7.48
C SER A 83 13.06 -2.16 6.79
N LYS A 84 13.50 -3.32 7.30
CA LYS A 84 14.58 -4.10 6.66
C LYS A 84 14.21 -4.57 5.26
N LEU A 85 12.94 -4.89 5.02
CA LEU A 85 12.44 -5.20 3.67
C LEU A 85 12.53 -3.99 2.74
N CYS A 86 12.03 -2.84 3.17
CA CYS A 86 11.97 -1.63 2.34
C CYS A 86 13.37 -1.14 1.94
N LYS A 87 14.42 -1.50 2.69
CA LYS A 87 15.81 -1.20 2.36
C LYS A 87 16.36 -1.97 1.15
N SER A 88 15.66 -3.00 0.67
CA SER A 88 16.12 -3.76 -0.51
C SER A 88 15.94 -2.99 -1.83
N THR A 89 15.07 -1.97 -1.85
CA THR A 89 14.90 -1.11 -3.02
C THR A 89 15.80 0.12 -2.90
N LYS A 90 16.87 0.15 -3.71
CA LYS A 90 17.77 1.31 -3.76
C LYS A 90 17.08 2.42 -4.53
N ALA A 91 17.20 3.65 -4.04
CA ALA A 91 16.79 4.82 -4.81
C ALA A 91 17.82 5.06 -5.92
N ASP A 92 17.51 4.64 -7.14
CA ASP A 92 18.38 4.90 -8.29
C ASP A 92 18.20 6.34 -8.79
N GLY A 93 19.22 6.91 -9.45
CA GLY A 93 19.19 8.29 -9.96
C GLY A 93 18.00 8.56 -10.88
N PHE A 94 17.57 7.53 -11.64
CA PHE A 94 16.41 7.56 -12.52
C PHE A 94 15.08 7.83 -11.78
N GLU A 95 14.93 7.34 -10.55
CA GLU A 95 13.69 7.51 -9.78
C GLU A 95 13.51 8.95 -9.29
N THR A 96 14.62 9.68 -9.11
CA THR A 96 14.57 11.11 -8.78
C THR A 96 14.02 11.91 -9.95
N HIS A 97 14.32 11.49 -11.19
CA HIS A 97 13.77 12.06 -12.41
C HIS A 97 12.28 11.73 -12.56
N GLU A 98 11.88 10.47 -12.36
CA GLU A 98 10.46 10.08 -12.37
C GLU A 98 9.63 10.80 -11.29
N ARG A 99 10.19 11.03 -10.09
CA ARG A 99 9.51 11.84 -9.05
C ARG A 99 9.33 13.30 -9.46
N LYS A 100 10.27 13.88 -10.21
CA LYS A 100 10.13 15.24 -10.75
C LYS A 100 9.00 15.30 -11.78
N ILE A 101 8.96 14.33 -12.71
CA ILE A 101 7.87 14.23 -13.71
C ILE A 101 6.52 14.00 -13.02
N GLY A 102 6.45 13.09 -12.04
CA GLY A 102 5.24 12.85 -11.27
C GLY A 102 4.74 14.08 -10.49
N LYS A 103 5.66 14.90 -9.96
CA LYS A 103 5.30 16.19 -9.33
C LYS A 103 4.73 17.18 -10.35
N LEU A 104 5.35 17.29 -11.52
CA LEU A 104 4.87 18.17 -12.61
C LEU A 104 3.49 17.72 -13.11
N MET A 105 3.29 16.43 -13.37
CA MET A 105 1.99 15.90 -13.78
C MET A 105 0.92 16.02 -12.68
N SER A 106 1.29 15.91 -11.40
CA SER A 106 0.32 16.13 -10.30
C SER A 106 -0.10 17.59 -10.17
N ALA A 107 0.80 18.54 -10.47
CA ALA A 107 0.48 19.96 -10.50
C ALA A 107 -0.47 20.29 -11.67
N GLU A 108 -0.28 19.65 -12.83
CA GLU A 108 -1.18 19.80 -13.99
C GLU A 108 -2.56 19.18 -13.75
N ILE A 109 -2.64 18.01 -13.12
CA ILE A 109 -3.95 17.37 -12.82
C ILE A 109 -4.73 18.19 -11.78
N HIS A 110 -4.07 18.76 -10.76
CA HIS A 110 -4.75 19.65 -9.81
C HIS A 110 -5.10 21.02 -10.39
N ALA A 111 -4.33 21.53 -11.36
CA ALA A 111 -4.66 22.77 -12.08
C ALA A 111 -5.78 22.59 -13.11
N CYS A 112 -6.00 21.38 -13.61
CA CYS A 112 -7.08 21.06 -14.56
C CYS A 112 -8.39 20.65 -13.86
N ALA A 113 -8.37 20.46 -12.53
CA ALA A 113 -9.52 20.11 -11.70
C ALA A 113 -10.05 21.28 -10.84
N ALA A 114 -9.55 22.50 -11.07
CA ALA A 114 -10.04 23.77 -10.51
C ALA A 114 -10.67 24.61 -11.63
#